data_AF-A0A1M5LX65-F1
#
_entry.id   AF-A0A1M5LX65-F1
#
_cell.length_a   1.000
_cell.length_b   1.000
_cell.length_c   1.000
_cell.angle_alpha   90.00
_cell.angle_beta   90.00
_cell.angle_gamma   90.00
#
_symmetry.space_group_name_H-M   'P 1'
#
loop_
_entity.id
_entity.type
_entity.pdbx_description
1 polymer ?
#
loop_
_entity_poly.entity_id
_entity_poly.type
_entity_poly.pdbx_seq_one_letter_code
_entity_poly.pdbx_strand_id
1 'polypeptide(L)'
;MKRFFKSKIVGIAALAFGLAFLVGCGDDDDFSPVSGKQGADDVESSDSVKSSSSVKSSDSEEPSSSSVIPASSGDLRSSSSRVSSSSSNNPPDDPASAIEINITTKDDIFNPEIDYGEMTDPRDGKKYKTIEFNGQVWMAENLNYADSTKSTVIKGNTHCYDNDERNCELLGRFYNRTAAMNNDACIPGKVCNLGDEPVQGICPDGWHIPSWKEMYYFDWAVDDRLDYVRSANGWGDGVKIIAPGLDVYGLSFVGMGEYVNGRSTSKGLYSATWAVSESVYSYLLIKVAEQRMYVDDISLEKMTDNFFGVRCIKD
;
A
#
# COMPACT_ATOMS: atom_id res chain seq x y z
N MET A 1 -17.84 -47.85 4.54
CA MET A 1 -17.11 -49.02 3.99
C MET A 1 -15.94 -48.47 3.17
N LYS A 2 -14.68 -48.77 3.51
CA LYS A 2 -13.50 -48.15 2.85
C LYS A 2 -13.25 -48.79 1.47
N ARG A 3 -12.95 -47.98 0.45
CA ARG A 3 -12.32 -48.42 -0.81
C ARG A 3 -11.07 -47.58 -1.07
N PHE A 4 -9.90 -48.17 -0.82
CA PHE A 4 -8.64 -47.65 -1.32
C PHE A 4 -8.55 -47.92 -2.83
N PHE A 5 -8.12 -46.93 -3.62
CA PHE A 5 -7.48 -47.19 -4.90
C PHE A 5 -5.98 -46.94 -4.76
N LYS A 6 -5.18 -48.00 -4.94
CA LYS A 6 -3.74 -47.86 -5.18
C LYS A 6 -3.55 -47.69 -6.69
N SER A 7 -2.93 -46.61 -7.13
CA SER A 7 -2.19 -46.61 -8.38
C SER A 7 -0.71 -46.88 -8.09
N LYS A 8 0.01 -47.47 -9.05
CA LYS A 8 1.45 -47.77 -8.93
C LYS A 8 2.26 -46.91 -9.89
N ILE A 9 3.47 -46.60 -9.46
CA ILE A 9 4.52 -45.92 -10.22
C ILE A 9 4.77 -46.64 -11.55
N VAL A 10 4.91 -45.86 -12.62
CA VAL A 10 5.71 -46.20 -13.81
C VAL A 10 6.64 -45.01 -14.04
N GLY A 11 7.96 -45.22 -13.93
CA GLY A 11 8.96 -44.21 -14.25
C GLY A 11 9.34 -44.27 -15.72
N ILE A 12 9.68 -43.12 -16.32
CA ILE A 12 10.19 -43.01 -17.69
C ILE A 12 11.54 -42.27 -17.66
N ALA A 13 12.43 -42.65 -18.58
CA ALA A 13 13.85 -42.36 -18.56
C ALA A 13 14.23 -40.87 -18.54
N ALA A 14 15.34 -40.58 -17.86
CA ALA A 14 16.10 -39.36 -18.10
C ALA A 14 16.79 -39.44 -19.48
N LEU A 15 16.76 -38.35 -20.24
CA LEU A 15 17.50 -38.18 -21.49
C LEU A 15 18.55 -37.10 -21.30
N ALA A 16 19.82 -37.50 -21.26
CA ALA A 16 20.93 -36.57 -21.26
C ALA A 16 21.23 -36.11 -22.70
N PHE A 17 21.34 -34.80 -22.92
CA PHE A 17 21.95 -34.23 -24.11
C PHE A 17 23.21 -33.46 -23.72
N GLY A 18 24.33 -33.81 -24.38
CA GLY A 18 25.64 -33.23 -24.12
C GLY A 18 25.99 -32.10 -25.09
N LEU A 19 26.82 -31.18 -24.58
CA LEU A 19 27.62 -30.14 -25.23
C LEU A 19 27.51 -29.96 -26.76
N ALA A 20 27.33 -28.69 -27.15
CA ALA A 20 28.07 -28.12 -28.27
C ALA A 20 28.67 -26.77 -27.84
N PHE A 21 29.99 -26.68 -27.73
CA PHE A 21 30.69 -25.40 -27.73
C PHE A 21 30.81 -24.91 -29.18
N LEU A 22 30.57 -23.62 -29.41
CA LEU A 22 31.07 -22.93 -30.59
C LEU A 22 31.81 -21.67 -30.15
N VAL A 23 33.14 -21.70 -30.30
CA VAL A 23 33.99 -20.52 -30.27
C VAL A 23 33.94 -19.87 -31.65
N GLY A 24 33.67 -18.57 -31.69
CA GLY A 24 33.83 -17.74 -32.87
C GLY A 24 34.65 -16.51 -32.50
N CYS A 25 35.78 -16.31 -33.18
CA CYS A 25 36.65 -15.16 -32.99
C CYS A 25 36.69 -14.32 -34.27
N GLY A 26 36.92 -13.03 -34.09
CA GLY A 26 37.53 -12.17 -35.09
C GLY A 26 36.63 -11.08 -35.68
N ASP A 27 37.16 -9.91 -36.05
CA ASP A 27 38.50 -9.38 -35.74
C ASP A 27 38.46 -7.84 -35.70
N ASP A 28 39.44 -7.27 -34.99
CA ASP A 28 40.07 -5.94 -35.12
C ASP A 28 39.35 -4.77 -35.83
N ASP A 29 39.24 -3.65 -35.10
CA ASP A 29 39.55 -2.32 -35.64
C ASP A 29 40.23 -1.48 -34.52
N ASP A 30 41.51 -1.14 -34.68
CA ASP A 30 42.32 -0.39 -33.71
C ASP A 30 42.38 1.10 -34.08
N PHE A 31 42.06 1.98 -33.12
CA PHE A 31 42.65 3.32 -33.11
C PHE A 31 42.76 3.93 -31.70
N SER A 32 43.98 3.93 -31.17
CA SER A 32 44.36 4.67 -29.95
C SER A 32 44.95 6.08 -30.30
N PRO A 33 45.53 6.86 -29.37
CA PRO A 33 44.79 7.92 -28.68
C PRO A 33 45.38 9.34 -28.94
N VAL A 34 44.65 10.38 -28.50
CA VAL A 34 45.19 11.75 -28.41
C VAL A 34 44.98 12.32 -27.00
N SER A 35 46.06 12.78 -26.37
CA SER A 35 46.07 13.46 -25.07
C SER A 35 46.17 14.98 -25.23
N GLY A 36 45.38 15.73 -24.45
CA GLY A 36 45.52 17.18 -24.28
C GLY A 36 45.33 17.58 -22.81
N LYS A 37 46.07 18.60 -22.35
CA LYS A 37 46.03 19.14 -20.98
C LYS A 37 45.91 20.67 -20.98
N GLN A 38 45.47 21.20 -19.84
CA GLN A 38 45.50 22.63 -19.44
C GLN A 38 44.50 23.52 -20.22
N GLY A 39 44.06 24.68 -19.71
CA GLY A 39 44.42 25.37 -18.44
C GLY A 39 43.21 25.81 -17.60
N ALA A 40 43.41 26.78 -16.72
CA ALA A 40 42.43 27.32 -15.77
C ALA A 40 42.16 28.83 -16.02
N ASP A 41 41.69 29.54 -14.99
CA ASP A 41 41.53 31.01 -14.89
C ASP A 41 40.35 31.59 -15.72
N ASP A 42 39.59 32.62 -15.33
CA ASP A 42 39.35 33.33 -14.04
C ASP A 42 38.00 34.11 -14.17
N VAL A 43 37.09 34.13 -13.17
CA VAL A 43 36.87 35.17 -12.10
C VAL A 43 36.21 36.51 -12.56
N GLU A 44 35.09 36.87 -11.91
CA GLU A 44 34.43 38.22 -11.82
C GLU A 44 33.86 38.89 -13.12
N SER A 45 32.95 39.90 -13.09
CA SER A 45 32.04 40.41 -12.03
C SER A 45 30.78 41.15 -12.58
N SER A 46 29.73 41.11 -11.76
CA SER A 46 28.74 42.16 -11.38
C SER A 46 27.82 42.97 -12.36
N ASP A 47 26.72 43.44 -11.74
CA ASP A 47 25.96 44.70 -11.90
C ASP A 47 24.79 44.95 -12.89
N SER A 48 23.57 44.80 -12.35
CA SER A 48 22.67 45.90 -11.92
C SER A 48 22.31 47.10 -12.84
N VAL A 49 21.08 47.13 -13.39
CA VAL A 49 20.06 48.25 -13.32
C VAL A 49 18.72 47.80 -13.99
N LYS A 50 17.51 48.00 -13.41
CA LYS A 50 16.63 49.21 -13.37
C LYS A 50 16.27 49.77 -14.76
N SER A 51 15.01 50.04 -15.15
CA SER A 51 13.67 49.95 -14.50
C SER A 51 12.63 49.50 -15.58
N SER A 52 11.28 49.59 -15.56
CA SER A 52 10.24 50.35 -14.82
C SER A 52 8.86 49.63 -15.01
N SER A 53 7.62 50.07 -14.68
CA SER A 53 7.02 51.26 -14.00
C SER A 53 5.50 51.06 -13.74
N SER A 54 5.00 51.55 -12.58
CA SER A 54 3.70 52.27 -12.40
C SER A 54 2.32 51.55 -12.52
N VAL A 55 1.27 51.84 -11.72
CA VAL A 55 1.09 52.50 -10.37
C VAL A 55 -0.30 52.17 -9.75
N LYS A 56 -0.38 52.15 -8.40
CA LYS A 56 -1.43 52.60 -7.40
C LYS A 56 -2.96 52.48 -7.71
N SER A 57 -3.88 52.06 -6.81
CA SER A 57 -4.19 52.39 -5.38
C SER A 57 -4.88 53.77 -5.17
N SER A 58 -5.91 53.96 -4.30
CA SER A 58 -6.74 53.05 -3.45
C SER A 58 -7.95 53.80 -2.79
N ASP A 59 -8.82 53.06 -2.06
CA ASP A 59 -9.79 53.49 -0.99
C ASP A 59 -10.97 54.43 -1.38
N SER A 60 -12.14 54.54 -0.69
CA SER A 60 -12.74 54.03 0.59
C SER A 60 -14.29 53.81 0.39
N GLU A 61 -15.27 53.64 1.32
CA GLU A 61 -15.49 53.61 2.80
C GLU A 61 -16.59 52.55 3.18
N GLU A 62 -16.96 52.45 4.48
CA GLU A 62 -18.15 51.78 5.10
C GLU A 62 -19.33 52.82 5.27
N PRO A 63 -20.56 52.59 5.86
CA PRO A 63 -20.88 51.61 6.92
C PRO A 63 -22.32 50.98 7.08
N SER A 64 -22.36 49.91 7.89
CA SER A 64 -23.37 49.60 8.97
C SER A 64 -24.86 49.20 8.72
N SER A 65 -25.17 47.99 9.23
CA SER A 65 -26.25 47.60 10.20
C SER A 65 -27.79 47.55 9.90
N SER A 66 -28.34 46.36 10.20
CA SER A 66 -29.55 46.05 11.04
C SER A 66 -31.02 46.21 10.56
N SER A 67 -31.65 45.04 10.31
CA SER A 67 -32.76 44.43 11.10
C SER A 67 -34.25 44.84 11.00
N VAL A 68 -35.10 43.84 11.34
CA VAL A 68 -36.51 43.83 11.84
C VAL A 68 -37.67 43.77 10.81
N ILE A 69 -38.71 42.99 11.18
CA ILE A 69 -39.97 42.68 10.44
C ILE A 69 -41.17 43.32 11.18
N PRO A 70 -42.21 43.77 10.47
CA PRO A 70 -43.59 43.38 10.85
C PRO A 70 -44.56 43.20 9.65
N ALA A 71 -45.80 42.70 9.75
CA ALA A 71 -46.45 41.70 10.61
C ALA A 71 -47.94 41.52 10.16
N SER A 72 -48.63 40.47 10.65
CA SER A 72 -50.11 40.30 10.64
C SER A 72 -50.77 39.95 9.27
N SER A 73 -51.95 39.31 9.15
CA SER A 73 -53.01 38.97 10.14
C SER A 73 -53.81 37.70 9.78
N GLY A 74 -54.23 36.91 10.80
CA GLY A 74 -55.48 36.10 10.84
C GLY A 74 -55.70 34.91 9.87
N ASP A 75 -56.64 33.97 10.13
CA ASP A 75 -57.36 33.67 11.39
C ASP A 75 -58.10 32.29 11.39
N LEU A 76 -58.47 31.82 12.59
CA LEU A 76 -59.55 30.85 12.96
C LEU A 76 -59.68 29.40 12.40
N ARG A 77 -59.40 28.43 13.31
CA ARG A 77 -60.30 27.36 13.85
C ARG A 77 -60.64 26.01 13.14
N SER A 78 -60.56 24.96 13.98
CA SER A 78 -61.50 23.81 14.16
C SER A 78 -61.39 22.52 13.32
N SER A 79 -60.75 21.51 13.91
CA SER A 79 -61.27 20.15 14.22
C SER A 79 -62.26 19.44 13.28
N SER A 80 -61.87 18.28 12.72
CA SER A 80 -62.47 16.95 13.00
C SER A 80 -61.85 15.80 12.18
N SER A 81 -62.13 14.55 12.57
CA SER A 81 -61.53 13.31 12.05
C SER A 81 -62.20 12.71 10.81
N ARG A 82 -61.43 11.91 10.05
CA ARG A 82 -61.80 10.56 9.56
C ARG A 82 -60.60 9.85 8.89
N VAL A 83 -60.70 8.53 8.79
CA VAL A 83 -59.70 7.65 8.14
C VAL A 83 -60.18 7.17 6.77
N SER A 84 -59.23 6.97 5.84
CA SER A 84 -59.06 5.73 5.03
C SER A 84 -58.46 6.00 3.64
N SER A 85 -57.33 5.34 3.38
CA SER A 85 -56.85 4.79 2.09
C SER A 85 -57.27 5.45 0.75
N SER A 86 -56.27 5.97 0.04
CA SER A 86 -56.15 5.78 -1.42
C SER A 86 -54.68 5.51 -1.77
N SER A 87 -54.43 4.67 -2.78
CA SER A 87 -53.09 4.17 -3.10
C SER A 87 -52.34 5.10 -4.05
N SER A 88 -51.07 5.38 -3.73
CA SER A 88 -50.08 5.89 -4.69
C SER A 88 -48.89 4.95 -4.69
N ASN A 89 -48.79 4.12 -5.73
CA ASN A 89 -47.62 3.26 -5.95
C ASN A 89 -46.46 4.11 -6.49
N ASN A 90 -45.76 4.81 -5.60
CA ASN A 90 -44.43 5.28 -5.94
C ASN A 90 -43.54 4.04 -6.13
N PRO A 91 -42.80 3.89 -7.23
CA PRO A 91 -41.75 2.88 -7.30
C PRO A 91 -40.69 3.21 -6.23
N PRO A 92 -40.00 2.20 -5.67
CA PRO A 92 -38.82 2.48 -4.87
C PRO A 92 -37.71 3.00 -5.79
N ASP A 93 -37.46 4.30 -5.74
CA ASP A 93 -36.18 4.88 -6.17
C ASP A 93 -35.09 4.46 -5.18
N ASP A 94 -34.70 3.17 -5.26
CA ASP A 94 -33.60 2.58 -4.49
C ASP A 94 -32.35 2.54 -5.39
N PRO A 95 -31.41 3.50 -5.26
CA PRO A 95 -30.15 3.51 -6.00
C PRO A 95 -29.16 2.51 -5.38
N ALA A 96 -29.54 1.22 -5.40
CA ALA A 96 -28.76 0.04 -5.00
C ALA A 96 -27.92 0.28 -3.74
N SER A 97 -28.57 0.19 -2.58
CA SER A 97 -28.00 0.35 -1.23
C SER A 97 -26.48 0.11 -1.17
N ALA A 98 -25.73 1.20 -0.95
CA ALA A 98 -24.27 1.14 -0.93
C ALA A 98 -23.82 0.19 0.18
N ILE A 99 -23.09 -0.86 -0.19
CA ILE A 99 -22.50 -1.78 0.78
C ILE A 99 -21.42 -1.00 1.54
N GLU A 100 -21.67 -0.81 2.84
CA GLU A 100 -20.78 -0.09 3.75
C GLU A 100 -19.55 -0.94 4.11
N ILE A 101 -18.40 -0.30 4.32
CA ILE A 101 -17.15 -0.96 4.68
C ILE A 101 -17.13 -1.18 6.19
N ASN A 102 -17.64 -2.32 6.64
CA ASN A 102 -17.79 -2.62 8.07
C ASN A 102 -16.83 -3.73 8.53
N ILE A 103 -15.53 -3.43 8.55
CA ILE A 103 -14.51 -4.31 9.13
C ILE A 103 -14.62 -4.20 10.67
N THR A 104 -15.28 -5.18 11.26
CA THR A 104 -15.55 -5.31 12.71
C THR A 104 -14.67 -6.35 13.38
N THR A 105 -14.30 -7.39 12.64
CA THR A 105 -13.41 -8.47 13.07
C THR A 105 -12.24 -8.61 12.09
N LYS A 106 -11.17 -9.25 12.55
CA LYS A 106 -10.02 -9.56 11.71
C LYS A 106 -10.39 -10.57 10.61
N ASP A 107 -11.39 -11.43 10.82
CA ASP A 107 -11.81 -12.41 9.82
C ASP A 107 -12.50 -11.75 8.60
N ASP A 108 -13.09 -10.56 8.77
CA ASP A 108 -13.84 -9.84 7.74
C ASP A 108 -12.99 -9.48 6.49
N ILE A 109 -11.65 -9.44 6.60
CA ILE A 109 -10.77 -9.08 5.47
C ILE A 109 -10.49 -10.24 4.51
N PHE A 110 -10.71 -11.49 4.95
CA PHE A 110 -10.31 -12.71 4.24
C PHE A 110 -11.47 -13.33 3.45
N ASN A 111 -11.15 -14.03 2.35
CA ASN A 111 -12.11 -14.85 1.63
C ASN A 111 -12.50 -16.11 2.45
N PRO A 112 -13.76 -16.28 2.87
CA PRO A 112 -14.16 -17.44 3.69
C PRO A 112 -14.12 -18.79 2.93
N GLU A 113 -14.04 -18.77 1.60
CA GLU A 113 -13.97 -19.99 0.77
C GLU A 113 -12.52 -20.52 0.59
N ILE A 114 -11.51 -19.87 1.20
CA ILE A 114 -10.09 -20.26 1.11
C ILE A 114 -9.61 -20.95 2.38
N ASP A 115 -8.91 -22.07 2.21
CA ASP A 115 -8.25 -22.83 3.27
C ASP A 115 -6.86 -22.21 3.55
N TYR A 116 -6.80 -21.30 4.52
CA TYR A 116 -5.56 -20.61 4.90
C TYR A 116 -4.66 -21.48 5.78
N GLY A 117 -3.35 -21.38 5.54
CA GLY A 117 -2.37 -21.74 6.56
C GLY A 117 -2.38 -20.75 7.72
N GLU A 118 -1.70 -21.11 8.80
CA GLU A 118 -1.45 -20.23 9.95
C GLU A 118 0.03 -20.29 10.33
N MET A 119 0.61 -19.15 10.67
CA MET A 119 1.86 -19.08 11.42
C MET A 119 1.64 -18.32 12.74
N THR A 120 2.45 -18.62 13.75
CA THR A 120 2.48 -17.85 15.01
C THR A 120 3.84 -17.19 15.14
N ASP A 121 3.88 -15.87 15.31
CA ASP A 121 5.10 -15.12 15.56
C ASP A 121 5.61 -15.43 16.99
N PRO A 122 6.80 -16.04 17.15
CA PRO A 122 7.30 -16.42 18.48
C PRO A 122 7.69 -15.22 19.35
N ARG A 123 7.76 -14.00 18.78
CA ARG A 123 8.23 -12.80 19.45
C ARG A 123 7.13 -12.14 20.30
N ASP A 124 5.87 -12.23 19.88
CA ASP A 124 4.71 -11.69 20.61
C ASP A 124 3.50 -12.64 20.72
N GLY A 125 3.53 -13.80 20.06
CA GLY A 125 2.46 -14.79 20.09
C GLY A 125 1.29 -14.50 19.14
N LYS A 126 1.38 -13.48 18.29
CA LYS A 126 0.33 -13.19 17.29
C LYS A 126 0.26 -14.27 16.22
N LYS A 127 -0.96 -14.63 15.85
CA LYS A 127 -1.27 -15.54 14.74
C LYS A 127 -1.55 -14.74 13.47
N TYR A 128 -0.92 -15.16 12.38
CA TYR A 128 -1.09 -14.58 11.05
C TYR A 128 -1.55 -15.67 10.09
N LYS A 129 -2.59 -15.40 9.29
CA LYS A 129 -2.99 -16.32 8.20
C LYS A 129 -1.94 -16.29 7.09
N THR A 130 -1.77 -17.41 6.40
CA THR A 130 -0.78 -17.58 5.33
C THR A 130 -1.40 -18.29 4.12
N ILE A 131 -0.83 -18.07 2.93
CA ILE A 131 -1.27 -18.69 1.69
C ILE A 131 -0.06 -19.02 0.80
N GLU A 132 -0.17 -20.07 -0.02
CA GLU A 132 0.82 -20.33 -1.08
C GLU A 132 0.38 -19.63 -2.36
N PHE A 133 1.22 -18.71 -2.87
CA PHE A 133 1.00 -18.01 -4.12
C PHE A 133 2.27 -18.02 -4.96
N ASN A 134 2.14 -18.44 -6.23
CA ASN A 134 3.25 -18.57 -7.19
C ASN A 134 4.47 -19.37 -6.67
N GLY A 135 4.25 -20.37 -5.81
CA GLY A 135 5.30 -21.20 -5.22
C GLY A 135 6.04 -20.58 -4.01
N GLN A 136 5.62 -19.42 -3.54
CA GLN A 136 6.08 -18.81 -2.28
C GLN A 136 4.95 -18.82 -1.24
N VAL A 137 5.29 -18.93 0.04
CA VAL A 137 4.31 -18.81 1.13
C VAL A 137 4.31 -17.38 1.65
N TRP A 138 3.20 -16.68 1.46
CA TRP A 138 2.98 -15.30 1.88
C TRP A 138 2.19 -15.27 3.19
N MET A 139 2.43 -14.25 4.02
CA MET A 139 1.40 -13.80 4.96
C MET A 139 0.20 -13.28 4.15
N ALA A 140 -0.99 -13.78 4.46
CA ALA A 140 -2.26 -13.35 3.87
C ALA A 140 -2.72 -11.99 4.42
N GLU A 141 -2.02 -11.46 5.41
CA GLU A 141 -2.33 -10.21 6.12
C GLU A 141 -1.05 -9.40 6.39
N ASN A 142 -1.22 -8.15 6.82
CA ASN A 142 -0.11 -7.27 7.15
C ASN A 142 0.41 -7.55 8.58
N LEU A 143 1.72 -7.45 8.80
CA LEU A 143 2.37 -7.64 10.10
C LEU A 143 1.85 -6.63 11.14
N ASN A 144 1.73 -7.06 12.40
CA ASN A 144 1.38 -6.22 13.55
C ASN A 144 2.30 -6.48 14.76
N TYR A 145 3.58 -6.74 14.51
CA TYR A 145 4.59 -6.84 15.56
C TYR A 145 4.89 -5.44 16.14
N ALA A 146 4.78 -5.31 17.47
CA ALA A 146 4.78 -4.01 18.15
C ALA A 146 5.65 -3.95 19.44
N ASP A 147 6.41 -5.00 19.76
CA ASP A 147 7.20 -5.08 20.99
C ASP A 147 8.49 -4.23 20.94
N SER A 148 8.32 -2.93 21.19
CA SER A 148 9.41 -1.96 21.27
C SER A 148 10.38 -2.14 22.46
N THR A 149 10.18 -3.16 23.29
CA THR A 149 11.14 -3.56 24.34
C THR A 149 12.15 -4.60 23.83
N LYS A 150 11.77 -5.40 22.82
CA LYS A 150 12.64 -6.38 22.16
C LYS A 150 13.28 -5.81 20.89
N SER A 151 12.54 -5.03 20.10
CA SER A 151 13.05 -4.30 18.93
C SER A 151 13.00 -2.80 19.20
N THR A 152 14.13 -2.19 19.56
CA THR A 152 14.17 -0.75 19.89
C THR A 152 13.92 0.13 18.67
N VAL A 153 14.28 -0.34 17.47
CA VAL A 153 14.14 0.41 16.21
C VAL A 153 12.69 0.69 15.83
N ILE A 154 11.71 -0.10 16.28
CA ILE A 154 10.27 0.19 16.01
C ILE A 154 9.67 1.27 16.94
N LYS A 155 10.41 1.75 17.94
CA LYS A 155 9.92 2.72 18.94
C LYS A 155 9.73 4.11 18.34
N GLY A 156 8.49 4.48 18.06
CA GLY A 156 8.15 5.74 17.39
C GLY A 156 8.30 5.70 15.87
N ASN A 157 8.75 4.56 15.33
CA ASN A 157 8.87 4.29 13.90
C ASN A 157 7.74 3.38 13.37
N THR A 158 6.65 3.22 14.15
CA THR A 158 5.46 2.45 13.76
C THR A 158 4.16 3.09 14.26
N HIS A 159 3.09 2.95 13.48
CA HIS A 159 1.78 3.57 13.77
C HIS A 159 0.61 2.67 13.36
N CYS A 160 -0.55 2.90 13.95
CA CYS A 160 -1.82 2.31 13.52
C CYS A 160 -2.59 3.29 12.64
N TYR A 161 -3.47 2.77 11.79
CA TYR A 161 -4.38 3.62 11.02
C TYR A 161 -5.23 4.49 11.96
N ASP A 162 -5.33 5.79 11.68
CA ASP A 162 -5.91 6.86 12.53
C ASP A 162 -5.34 6.94 13.97
N ASN A 163 -4.18 6.34 14.23
CA ASN A 163 -3.59 6.17 15.57
C ASN A 163 -4.44 5.36 16.57
N ASP A 164 -5.40 4.55 16.10
CA ASP A 164 -6.20 3.65 16.95
C ASP A 164 -5.67 2.21 16.88
N GLU A 165 -5.28 1.65 18.04
CA GLU A 165 -4.71 0.28 18.13
C GLU A 165 -5.67 -0.79 17.60
N ARG A 166 -6.99 -0.58 17.66
CA ARG A 166 -7.97 -1.51 17.08
C ARG A 166 -7.80 -1.65 15.57
N ASN A 167 -7.40 -0.58 14.88
CA ASN A 167 -7.10 -0.67 13.45
C ASN A 167 -5.81 -1.47 13.19
N CYS A 168 -4.84 -1.49 14.11
CA CYS A 168 -3.69 -2.40 14.02
C CYS A 168 -4.11 -3.87 14.17
N GLU A 169 -5.06 -4.17 15.06
CA GLU A 169 -5.60 -5.54 15.24
C GLU A 169 -6.35 -6.05 14.00
N LEU A 170 -7.02 -5.14 13.26
CA LEU A 170 -7.83 -5.45 12.08
C LEU A 170 -7.07 -5.41 10.74
N LEU A 171 -6.15 -4.46 10.55
CA LEU A 171 -5.54 -4.13 9.26
C LEU A 171 -4.00 -4.31 9.22
N GLY A 172 -3.40 -4.66 10.35
CA GLY A 172 -1.96 -4.62 10.56
C GLY A 172 -1.41 -3.20 10.80
N ARG A 173 -0.09 -3.10 10.90
CA ARG A 173 0.61 -1.90 11.37
C ARG A 173 1.41 -1.22 10.25
N PHE A 174 1.53 0.10 10.34
CA PHE A 174 2.43 0.90 9.52
C PHE A 174 3.84 0.91 10.12
N TYR A 175 4.86 0.75 9.28
CA TYR A 175 6.28 0.83 9.63
C TYR A 175 6.97 1.83 8.69
N ASN A 176 7.88 2.69 9.16
CA ASN A 176 8.79 3.41 8.25
C ASN A 176 9.96 2.50 7.83
N ARG A 177 10.82 2.92 6.89
CA ARG A 177 11.92 2.06 6.39
C ARG A 177 12.89 1.63 7.50
N THR A 178 13.19 2.50 8.47
CA THR A 178 14.05 2.16 9.62
C THR A 178 13.48 0.97 10.39
N ALA A 179 12.17 1.03 10.70
CA ALA A 179 11.46 -0.04 11.38
C ALA A 179 11.29 -1.29 10.51
N ALA A 180 10.88 -1.15 9.24
CA ALA A 180 10.63 -2.27 8.32
C ALA A 180 11.92 -3.06 8.04
N MET A 181 13.02 -2.37 7.75
CA MET A 181 14.34 -2.97 7.55
C MET A 181 15.02 -3.38 8.88
N ASN A 182 14.38 -3.09 10.02
CA ASN A 182 14.83 -3.45 11.38
C ASN A 182 16.30 -3.02 11.66
N ASN A 183 16.69 -1.85 11.15
CA ASN A 183 18.08 -1.40 11.10
C ASN A 183 18.14 0.13 11.27
N ASP A 184 18.73 0.58 12.39
CA ASP A 184 18.84 1.99 12.77
C ASP A 184 19.65 2.86 11.78
N ALA A 185 20.39 2.26 10.84
CA ALA A 185 21.06 3.00 9.76
C ALA A 185 20.13 3.38 8.59
N CYS A 186 18.98 2.71 8.44
CA CYS A 186 18.07 2.86 7.29
C CYS A 186 17.11 4.05 7.37
N ILE A 187 17.52 5.13 8.03
CA ILE A 187 16.73 6.33 8.29
C ILE A 187 16.27 7.05 7.00
N PRO A 188 15.18 7.85 7.05
CA PRO A 188 14.76 8.74 5.96
C PRO A 188 15.92 9.45 5.26
N GLY A 189 16.04 9.22 3.94
CA GLY A 189 17.04 9.85 3.09
C GLY A 189 18.47 9.29 3.18
N LYS A 190 18.66 8.03 3.62
CA LYS A 190 19.99 7.37 3.66
C LYS A 190 20.03 5.97 3.05
N VAL A 191 21.13 5.70 2.35
CA VAL A 191 21.57 4.35 2.00
C VAL A 191 21.95 3.63 3.29
N CYS A 192 21.56 2.38 3.41
CA CYS A 192 22.03 1.47 4.45
C CYS A 192 22.43 0.14 3.81
N ASN A 193 23.40 -0.56 4.40
CA ASN A 193 23.72 -1.93 4.04
C ASN A 193 22.74 -2.85 4.78
N LEU A 194 22.11 -3.77 4.05
CA LEU A 194 21.09 -4.69 4.58
C LEU A 194 21.60 -6.12 4.81
N GLY A 195 22.83 -6.43 4.37
CA GLY A 195 23.42 -7.77 4.42
C GLY A 195 23.10 -8.61 3.19
N ASP A 196 23.31 -9.93 3.30
CA ASP A 196 22.99 -10.88 2.24
C ASP A 196 21.48 -11.09 2.10
N GLU A 197 20.99 -11.34 0.88
CA GLU A 197 19.59 -11.71 0.63
C GLU A 197 19.31 -13.18 1.05
N PRO A 198 18.11 -13.50 1.57
CA PRO A 198 16.97 -12.62 1.81
C PRO A 198 17.08 -11.79 3.10
N VAL A 199 16.63 -10.53 3.04
CA VAL A 199 16.71 -9.60 4.18
C VAL A 199 15.48 -9.78 5.09
N GLN A 200 15.66 -10.45 6.23
CA GLN A 200 14.61 -10.68 7.25
C GLN A 200 13.86 -9.38 7.62
N GLY A 201 14.59 -8.28 7.82
CA GLY A 201 14.00 -7.02 8.29
C GLY A 201 13.24 -7.22 9.61
N ILE A 202 12.01 -6.71 9.69
CA ILE A 202 11.13 -6.82 10.86
C ILE A 202 10.29 -8.11 10.89
N CYS A 203 10.43 -8.99 9.89
CA CYS A 203 9.74 -10.28 9.87
C CYS A 203 10.27 -11.24 10.95
N PRO A 204 9.45 -12.22 11.40
CA PRO A 204 9.89 -13.25 12.34
C PRO A 204 10.87 -14.22 11.68
N ASP A 205 11.69 -14.89 12.48
CA ASP A 205 12.74 -15.79 11.99
C ASP A 205 12.17 -16.88 11.06
N GLY A 206 12.81 -17.13 9.92
CA GLY A 206 12.28 -17.98 8.85
C GLY A 206 11.33 -17.27 7.87
N TRP A 207 11.24 -15.94 7.95
CA TRP A 207 10.47 -15.07 7.06
C TRP A 207 11.23 -13.77 6.78
N HIS A 208 11.01 -13.19 5.61
CA HIS A 208 11.64 -11.94 5.17
C HIS A 208 10.64 -10.97 4.51
N ILE A 209 11.07 -9.71 4.35
CA ILE A 209 10.37 -8.75 3.49
C ILE A 209 10.72 -9.08 2.04
N PRO A 210 9.75 -9.17 1.11
CA PRO A 210 10.02 -9.48 -0.30
C PRO A 210 11.06 -8.53 -0.91
N SER A 211 12.02 -9.07 -1.65
CA SER A 211 12.88 -8.26 -2.51
C SER A 211 12.05 -7.54 -3.57
N TRP A 212 12.59 -6.44 -4.13
CA TRP A 212 12.03 -5.79 -5.32
C TRP A 212 11.70 -6.81 -6.43
N LYS A 213 12.56 -7.82 -6.61
CA LYS A 213 12.46 -8.86 -7.63
C LYS A 213 11.32 -9.84 -7.38
N GLU A 214 11.11 -10.26 -6.15
CA GLU A 214 9.98 -11.12 -5.79
C GLU A 214 8.67 -10.35 -5.86
N MET A 215 8.68 -9.09 -5.43
CA MET A 215 7.53 -8.20 -5.56
C MET A 215 7.18 -7.93 -7.04
N TYR A 216 8.17 -7.88 -7.93
CA TYR A 216 7.99 -7.79 -9.38
C TYR A 216 7.42 -9.09 -9.99
N TYR A 217 7.87 -10.27 -9.55
CA TYR A 217 7.27 -11.53 -9.99
C TYR A 217 5.87 -11.77 -9.41
N PHE A 218 5.59 -11.25 -8.22
CA PHE A 218 4.25 -11.18 -7.64
C PHE A 218 3.32 -10.32 -8.50
N ASP A 219 3.74 -9.09 -8.82
CA ASP A 219 3.01 -8.14 -9.67
C ASP A 219 2.67 -8.77 -11.04
N TRP A 220 3.68 -9.37 -11.69
CA TRP A 220 3.53 -10.10 -12.94
C TRP A 220 2.58 -11.31 -12.84
N ALA A 221 2.65 -12.09 -11.76
CA ALA A 221 1.81 -13.28 -11.58
C ALA A 221 0.33 -12.96 -11.26
N VAL A 222 0.02 -11.72 -10.88
CA VAL A 222 -1.36 -11.25 -10.65
C VAL A 222 -2.02 -10.74 -11.93
N ASP A 223 -1.29 -10.43 -12.99
CA ASP A 223 -1.83 -10.12 -14.35
C ASP A 223 -2.95 -9.04 -14.34
N ASP A 224 -2.70 -7.92 -13.64
CA ASP A 224 -3.64 -6.81 -13.38
C ASP A 224 -5.00 -7.24 -12.74
N ARG A 225 -5.11 -8.46 -12.18
CA ARG A 225 -6.33 -8.97 -11.52
C ARG A 225 -6.47 -8.44 -10.09
N LEU A 226 -6.61 -7.12 -9.97
CA LEU A 226 -6.58 -6.43 -8.67
C LEU A 226 -7.73 -6.83 -7.74
N ASP A 227 -8.87 -7.22 -8.30
CA ASP A 227 -9.98 -7.79 -7.55
C ASP A 227 -9.61 -9.13 -6.89
N TYR A 228 -8.63 -9.88 -7.40
CA TYR A 228 -8.22 -11.18 -6.86
C TYR A 228 -7.22 -11.07 -5.70
N VAL A 229 -6.60 -9.89 -5.47
CA VAL A 229 -5.67 -9.63 -4.35
C VAL A 229 -6.22 -8.70 -3.27
N ARG A 230 -7.20 -7.84 -3.58
CA ARG A 230 -7.86 -6.99 -2.57
C ARG A 230 -8.70 -7.84 -1.61
N SER A 231 -8.60 -7.55 -0.32
CA SER A 231 -9.40 -8.09 0.79
C SER A 231 -10.89 -8.26 0.47
N ALA A 232 -11.50 -9.36 0.92
CA ALA A 232 -12.86 -9.79 0.55
C ALA A 232 -13.97 -8.76 0.89
N ASN A 233 -13.81 -7.98 1.97
CA ASN A 233 -14.70 -6.85 2.30
C ASN A 233 -14.63 -5.68 1.28
N GLY A 234 -13.72 -5.72 0.31
CA GLY A 234 -13.49 -4.62 -0.63
C GLY A 234 -12.88 -3.38 0.01
N TRP A 235 -12.70 -2.35 -0.82
CA TRP A 235 -12.03 -1.10 -0.48
C TRP A 235 -12.90 0.13 -0.79
N GLY A 236 -12.67 1.21 -0.05
CA GLY A 236 -13.25 2.53 -0.28
C GLY A 236 -13.18 3.46 0.93
N ASP A 237 -13.89 4.58 0.84
CA ASP A 237 -13.77 5.76 1.70
C ASP A 237 -14.26 5.60 3.15
N GLY A 238 -14.65 4.39 3.55
CA GLY A 238 -15.24 4.09 4.85
C GLY A 238 -16.76 4.31 4.92
N VAL A 239 -17.38 4.86 3.87
CA VAL A 239 -18.83 4.98 3.73
C VAL A 239 -19.35 4.02 2.64
N LYS A 240 -18.58 3.82 1.57
CA LYS A 240 -18.97 2.99 0.43
C LYS A 240 -17.80 2.13 -0.10
N ILE A 241 -18.08 0.87 -0.43
CA ILE A 241 -17.19 0.08 -1.31
C ILE A 241 -17.15 0.74 -2.70
N ILE A 242 -15.97 1.26 -3.07
CA ILE A 242 -15.70 1.81 -4.41
C ILE A 242 -14.98 0.80 -5.31
N ALA A 243 -14.31 -0.20 -4.72
CA ALA A 243 -13.62 -1.26 -5.43
C ALA A 243 -13.80 -2.60 -4.68
N PRO A 244 -14.52 -3.59 -5.25
CA PRO A 244 -14.67 -4.88 -4.61
C PRO A 244 -13.34 -5.64 -4.57
N GLY A 245 -13.21 -6.51 -3.57
CA GLY A 245 -12.21 -7.58 -3.51
C GLY A 245 -12.95 -8.92 -3.56
N LEU A 246 -12.57 -9.78 -4.49
CA LEU A 246 -12.97 -11.18 -4.52
C LEU A 246 -11.95 -12.06 -3.79
N ASP A 247 -10.73 -11.56 -3.58
CA ASP A 247 -9.65 -12.22 -2.83
C ASP A 247 -9.48 -13.71 -3.21
N VAL A 248 -9.47 -13.97 -4.52
CA VAL A 248 -9.41 -15.33 -5.11
C VAL A 248 -8.07 -16.00 -4.84
N TYR A 249 -7.02 -15.21 -4.59
CA TYR A 249 -5.69 -15.70 -4.25
C TYR A 249 -5.42 -15.79 -2.74
N GLY A 250 -6.38 -15.41 -1.88
CA GLY A 250 -6.20 -15.47 -0.41
C GLY A 250 -5.09 -14.56 0.10
N LEU A 251 -4.86 -13.43 -0.57
CA LEU A 251 -3.80 -12.48 -0.26
C LEU A 251 -4.32 -11.26 0.50
N SER A 252 -5.63 -11.04 0.54
CA SER A 252 -6.33 -10.12 1.44
C SER A 252 -5.66 -8.76 1.66
N PHE A 253 -5.13 -8.13 0.60
CA PHE A 253 -4.52 -6.80 0.70
C PHE A 253 -5.59 -5.79 1.11
N VAL A 254 -5.41 -5.16 2.27
CA VAL A 254 -6.32 -4.14 2.81
C VAL A 254 -5.92 -2.76 2.34
N GLY A 255 -6.89 -1.95 1.93
CA GLY A 255 -6.69 -0.57 1.47
C GLY A 255 -6.41 0.37 2.65
N MET A 256 -5.25 0.23 3.29
CA MET A 256 -4.90 1.00 4.49
C MET A 256 -4.38 2.41 4.15
N GLY A 257 -4.03 2.68 2.89
CA GLY A 257 -3.37 3.92 2.47
C GLY A 257 -1.92 3.99 2.96
N GLU A 258 -1.48 5.18 3.39
CA GLU A 258 -0.20 5.41 4.08
C GLU A 258 -0.42 6.12 5.41
N TYR A 259 0.63 6.14 6.24
CA TYR A 259 0.77 7.11 7.32
C TYR A 259 1.95 8.04 7.02
N VAL A 260 1.72 9.35 7.07
CA VAL A 260 2.69 10.40 6.75
C VAL A 260 2.37 11.67 7.54
N ASN A 261 3.39 12.43 7.97
CA ASN A 261 3.22 13.68 8.74
C ASN A 261 2.30 13.56 9.98
N GLY A 262 2.32 12.40 10.65
CA GLY A 262 1.53 12.15 11.86
C GLY A 262 0.05 11.77 11.62
N ARG A 263 -0.34 11.47 10.38
CA ARG A 263 -1.73 11.16 9.99
C ARG A 263 -1.79 10.01 9.00
N SER A 264 -2.86 9.23 9.07
CA SER A 264 -3.22 8.32 7.98
C SER A 264 -3.92 9.08 6.84
N THR A 265 -3.74 8.61 5.61
CA THR A 265 -4.43 9.18 4.43
C THR A 265 -4.96 8.06 3.54
N SER A 266 -5.86 8.42 2.61
CA SER A 266 -6.14 7.60 1.41
C SER A 266 -6.67 6.18 1.65
N LYS A 267 -7.31 5.92 2.80
CA LYS A 267 -7.99 4.65 3.11
C LYS A 267 -8.91 4.22 1.97
N GLY A 268 -8.75 2.97 1.54
CA GLY A 268 -9.51 2.37 0.44
C GLY A 268 -9.23 2.91 -0.95
N LEU A 269 -8.36 3.92 -1.11
CA LEU A 269 -7.96 4.45 -2.41
C LEU A 269 -6.69 3.75 -2.93
N TYR A 270 -5.78 3.38 -2.02
CA TYR A 270 -4.64 2.51 -2.33
C TYR A 270 -4.22 1.64 -1.13
N SER A 271 -3.32 0.69 -1.38
CA SER A 271 -2.49 0.03 -0.38
C SER A 271 -1.02 0.10 -0.82
N ALA A 272 -0.12 0.29 0.15
CA ALA A 272 1.32 0.29 -0.04
C ALA A 272 1.98 -0.75 0.89
N THR A 273 2.94 -1.51 0.38
CA THR A 273 3.64 -2.56 1.15
C THR A 273 5.11 -2.57 0.81
N TRP A 274 5.98 -2.54 1.83
CA TRP A 274 7.44 -2.47 1.63
C TRP A 274 8.00 -3.63 0.81
N ALA A 275 8.97 -3.31 -0.04
CA ALA A 275 9.90 -4.26 -0.63
C ALA A 275 11.34 -3.89 -0.25
N VAL A 276 12.27 -4.84 -0.30
CA VAL A 276 13.68 -4.64 0.05
C VAL A 276 14.44 -4.00 -1.11
N SER A 277 15.16 -2.93 -0.79
CA SER A 277 16.20 -2.32 -1.62
C SER A 277 17.16 -1.49 -0.75
N GLU A 278 18.47 -1.53 -1.05
CA GLU A 278 19.50 -0.80 -0.30
C GLU A 278 19.55 0.68 -0.67
N SER A 279 19.34 0.99 -1.96
CA SER A 279 19.66 2.29 -2.59
C SER A 279 18.46 3.18 -2.91
N VAL A 280 17.24 2.65 -2.82
CA VAL A 280 15.96 3.36 -3.00
C VAL A 280 14.91 2.89 -2.00
N TYR A 281 13.77 3.60 -1.92
CA TYR A 281 12.58 3.15 -1.20
C TYR A 281 11.67 2.39 -2.17
N SER A 282 11.74 1.06 -2.13
CA SER A 282 10.91 0.17 -2.96
C SER A 282 9.65 -0.27 -2.23
N TYR A 283 8.51 -0.32 -2.92
CA TYR A 283 7.26 -0.83 -2.38
C TYR A 283 6.31 -1.30 -3.49
N LEU A 284 5.46 -2.28 -3.17
CA LEU A 284 4.27 -2.59 -3.97
C LEU A 284 3.22 -1.52 -3.74
N LEU A 285 2.61 -1.02 -4.81
CA LEU A 285 1.53 -0.04 -4.78
C LEU A 285 0.33 -0.56 -5.58
N ILE A 286 -0.82 -0.67 -4.92
CA ILE A 286 -2.10 -1.07 -5.54
C ILE A 286 -3.04 0.13 -5.45
N LYS A 287 -3.45 0.71 -6.59
CA LYS A 287 -4.29 1.92 -6.65
C LYS A 287 -5.65 1.67 -7.32
N VAL A 288 -6.72 2.13 -6.66
CA VAL A 288 -8.08 2.08 -7.21
C VAL A 288 -8.29 3.11 -8.32
N ALA A 289 -7.79 4.34 -8.17
CA ALA A 289 -8.02 5.40 -9.15
C ALA A 289 -7.33 5.13 -10.50
N GLU A 290 -6.20 4.43 -10.49
CA GLU A 290 -5.45 4.03 -11.68
C GLU A 290 -5.86 2.63 -12.20
N GLN A 291 -6.65 1.87 -11.42
CA GLN A 291 -6.88 0.42 -11.59
C GLN A 291 -5.60 -0.34 -11.95
N ARG A 292 -4.52 -0.06 -11.20
CA ARG A 292 -3.19 -0.63 -11.48
C ARG A 292 -2.50 -1.10 -10.20
N MET A 293 -1.70 -2.15 -10.34
CA MET A 293 -0.64 -2.53 -9.41
C MET A 293 0.73 -2.37 -10.08
N TYR A 294 1.75 -2.02 -9.29
CA TYR A 294 3.14 -1.99 -9.71
C TYR A 294 4.07 -1.95 -8.49
N VAL A 295 5.31 -2.40 -8.68
CA VAL A 295 6.42 -2.02 -7.80
C VAL A 295 6.88 -0.60 -8.20
N ASP A 296 7.08 0.25 -7.20
CA ASP A 296 7.48 1.65 -7.37
C ASP A 296 8.74 1.95 -6.52
N ASP A 297 9.56 2.90 -6.98
CA ASP A 297 10.89 3.19 -6.43
C ASP A 297 11.10 4.70 -6.22
N ILE A 298 11.08 5.15 -4.97
CA ILE A 298 11.39 6.54 -4.63
C ILE A 298 12.89 6.70 -4.32
N SER A 299 13.54 7.61 -5.06
CA SER A 299 14.90 8.08 -4.74
C SER A 299 14.97 8.62 -3.32
N LEU A 300 16.00 8.23 -2.57
CA LEU A 300 16.16 8.55 -1.15
C LEU A 300 16.02 10.05 -0.85
N GLU A 301 16.51 10.92 -1.72
CA GLU A 301 16.48 12.38 -1.58
C GLU A 301 15.06 12.98 -1.63
N LYS A 302 14.09 12.24 -2.18
CA LYS A 302 12.69 12.66 -2.32
C LYS A 302 11.77 12.10 -1.23
N MET A 303 12.26 11.15 -0.42
CA MET A 303 11.42 10.42 0.53
C MET A 303 11.19 11.23 1.81
N THR A 304 9.93 11.49 2.14
CA THR A 304 9.51 11.91 3.49
C THR A 304 9.48 10.70 4.45
N ASP A 305 9.23 10.94 5.74
CA ASP A 305 9.02 9.85 6.70
C ASP A 305 7.63 9.23 6.48
N ASN A 306 7.54 8.38 5.45
CA ASN A 306 6.34 7.63 5.08
C ASN A 306 6.39 6.23 5.70
N PHE A 307 5.22 5.74 6.06
CA PHE A 307 5.05 4.44 6.69
C PHE A 307 4.05 3.62 5.88
N PHE A 308 4.44 2.41 5.52
CA PHE A 308 3.66 1.46 4.74
C PHE A 308 3.47 0.14 5.51
N GLY A 309 2.61 -0.75 4.99
CA GLY A 309 2.47 -2.10 5.55
C GLY A 309 3.74 -2.93 5.34
N VAL A 310 3.97 -3.91 6.21
CA VAL A 310 4.92 -5.00 5.97
C VAL A 310 4.12 -6.29 5.79
N ARG A 311 4.48 -7.09 4.80
CA ARG A 311 3.91 -8.40 4.52
C ARG A 311 5.05 -9.35 4.25
N CYS A 312 5.22 -10.34 5.11
CA CYS A 312 6.37 -11.24 5.03
C CYS A 312 6.10 -12.40 4.08
N ILE A 313 7.15 -12.86 3.42
CA ILE A 313 7.22 -14.15 2.73
C ILE A 313 8.16 -15.08 3.49
N LYS A 314 7.98 -16.38 3.28
CA LYS A 314 8.72 -17.42 4.00
C LYS A 314 9.97 -17.86 3.24
N ASP A 315 11.01 -18.17 4.00
CA ASP A 315 12.26 -18.83 3.55
C ASP A 315 12.05 -20.31 3.13
#